data_AF-A0A455UFN0-F1
#
_entry.id   AF-A0A455UFN0-F1
#
_cell.length_a   1.000
_cell.length_b   1.000
_cell.length_c   1.000
_cell.angle_alpha   90.00
_cell.angle_beta   90.00
_cell.angle_gamma   90.00
#
_symmetry.space_group_name_H-M   'P 1'
#
loop_
_entity.id
_entity.type
_entity.pdbx_description
1 polymer ?
#
loop_
_entity_poly.entity_id
_entity_poly.type
_entity_poly.pdbx_seq_one_letter_code
_entity_poly.pdbx_strand_id
1 'polypeptide(L)'
;MVSLRHGRDYEPVGFVDYAPLLQGTHIQGLRVYKPESTPKLIENFGVEKFLLAIPEATRARRQEIIESIEPLSIPVQTIPDMADIVSGKAKFNELRDVRVEDLLGRDPVPPDPKLMGTNITHKSVMVTGAGGSIGSELCRQIVQLHPKRLIIVDSSEYSLYKIDQDLAQLIDKGDLDVVVKPALTSVRNGDVIARLMRTFEINTIYHAAAYKHVPLVEFNPAEGVLNNVFGTLEVARAAIKEDVESLSWFLPTRQCAQPM
;
A
#
# COMPACT_ATOMS: atom_id res chain seq x y z
N MET A 1 -15.10 -22.29 2.83
CA MET A 1 -15.47 -23.68 2.42
C MET A 1 -16.96 -23.85 2.13
N VAL A 2 -17.88 -23.21 2.87
CA VAL A 2 -19.32 -23.16 2.51
C VAL A 2 -19.57 -22.52 1.13
N SER A 3 -18.72 -21.58 0.71
CA SER A 3 -18.83 -20.86 -0.58
C SER A 3 -18.58 -21.74 -1.82
N LEU A 4 -17.62 -22.68 -1.79
CA LEU A 4 -17.23 -23.48 -2.96
C LEU A 4 -18.21 -24.62 -3.31
N ARG A 5 -19.01 -25.10 -2.35
CA ARG A 5 -20.07 -26.08 -2.62
C ARG A 5 -21.38 -25.45 -3.11
N HIS A 6 -21.53 -24.12 -3.00
CA HIS A 6 -22.75 -23.41 -3.43
C HIS A 6 -22.62 -22.80 -4.84
N GLY A 7 -21.40 -22.70 -5.41
CA GLY A 7 -21.18 -22.37 -6.81
C GLY A 7 -21.07 -23.66 -7.64
N ARG A 8 -21.87 -23.80 -8.70
CA ARG A 8 -21.90 -24.99 -9.57
C ARG A 8 -20.67 -25.18 -10.48
N ASP A 9 -19.59 -24.43 -10.24
CA ASP A 9 -18.51 -24.25 -11.23
C ASP A 9 -17.20 -24.97 -10.86
N TYR A 10 -17.04 -25.47 -9.63
CA TYR A 10 -15.80 -26.13 -9.19
C TYR A 10 -16.06 -27.35 -8.31
N GLU A 11 -15.31 -28.42 -8.55
CA GLU A 11 -15.30 -29.63 -7.72
C GLU A 11 -13.97 -29.74 -6.96
N PRO A 12 -13.95 -29.57 -5.62
CA PRO A 12 -12.73 -29.65 -4.85
C PRO A 12 -12.29 -31.11 -4.69
N VAL A 13 -11.09 -31.44 -5.19
CA VAL A 13 -10.53 -32.81 -5.16
C VAL A 13 -9.67 -33.11 -3.92
N GLY A 14 -9.19 -32.08 -3.22
CA GLY A 14 -8.30 -32.23 -2.07
C GLY A 14 -7.74 -30.90 -1.58
N PHE A 15 -7.07 -30.94 -0.43
CA PHE A 15 -6.31 -29.82 0.13
C PHE A 15 -4.81 -30.07 0.03
N VAL A 16 -4.01 -29.03 -0.04
CA VAL A 16 -2.55 -29.09 0.08
C VAL A 16 -2.14 -28.17 1.22
N ASP A 17 -1.42 -28.70 2.22
CA ASP A 17 -1.00 -27.91 3.38
C ASP A 17 0.42 -28.25 3.82
N TYR A 18 1.18 -27.22 4.20
CA TYR A 18 2.56 -27.35 4.67
C TYR A 18 2.64 -27.76 6.15
N ALA A 19 1.54 -27.67 6.92
CA ALA A 19 1.48 -28.10 8.31
C ALA A 19 1.51 -29.65 8.40
N PRO A 20 2.58 -30.26 8.97
CA PRO A 20 2.70 -31.72 9.02
C PRO A 20 1.55 -32.41 9.77
N LEU A 21 0.95 -31.72 10.73
CA LEU A 21 -0.17 -32.22 11.53
C LEU A 21 -1.46 -32.38 10.74
N LEU A 22 -1.64 -31.61 9.66
CA LEU A 22 -2.83 -31.69 8.81
C LEU A 22 -2.66 -32.70 7.66
N GLN A 23 -1.41 -33.01 7.28
CA GLN A 23 -1.12 -33.91 6.15
C GLN A 23 -1.62 -35.33 6.42
N GLY A 24 -2.37 -35.89 5.46
CA GLY A 24 -2.98 -37.22 5.57
C GLY A 24 -4.32 -37.25 6.32
N THR A 25 -4.73 -36.13 6.94
CA THR A 25 -6.06 -35.99 7.54
C THR A 25 -7.13 -35.76 6.47
N HIS A 26 -8.40 -35.85 6.88
CA HIS A 26 -9.54 -35.52 6.02
C HIS A 26 -10.28 -34.31 6.60
N ILE A 27 -10.48 -33.30 5.77
CA ILE A 27 -11.26 -32.11 6.10
C ILE A 27 -12.49 -32.12 5.21
N GLN A 28 -13.68 -32.22 5.83
CA GLN A 28 -14.97 -32.27 5.13
C GLN A 28 -15.05 -33.38 4.06
N GLY A 29 -14.40 -34.52 4.32
CA GLY A 29 -14.35 -35.68 3.41
C GLY A 29 -13.28 -35.60 2.33
N LEU A 30 -12.53 -34.50 2.23
CA LEU A 30 -11.42 -34.34 1.30
C LEU A 30 -10.10 -34.54 2.00
N ARG A 31 -9.18 -35.25 1.35
CA ARG A 31 -7.85 -35.54 1.91
C ARG A 31 -6.95 -34.31 1.85
N VAL A 32 -6.14 -34.12 2.88
CA VAL A 32 -5.05 -33.14 2.90
C VAL A 32 -3.77 -33.82 2.46
N TYR A 33 -3.17 -33.30 1.39
CA TYR A 33 -1.95 -33.79 0.77
C TYR A 33 -0.76 -32.90 1.14
N LYS A 34 0.43 -33.46 0.96
CA LYS A 34 1.67 -32.69 1.10
C LYS A 34 1.96 -31.89 -0.18
N PRO A 35 2.62 -30.74 -0.10
CA PRO A 35 3.01 -29.95 -1.26
C PRO A 35 3.78 -30.74 -2.33
N GLU A 36 4.61 -31.69 -1.92
CA GLU A 36 5.40 -32.52 -2.84
C GLU A 36 4.54 -33.53 -3.62
N SER A 37 3.30 -33.76 -3.18
CA SER A 37 2.35 -34.64 -3.87
C SER A 37 1.60 -33.93 -5.00
N THR A 38 1.73 -32.61 -5.11
CA THR A 38 0.99 -31.78 -6.07
C THR A 38 1.10 -32.27 -7.53
N PRO A 39 2.27 -32.62 -8.07
CA PRO A 39 2.38 -33.17 -9.43
C PRO A 39 1.52 -34.43 -9.64
N LYS A 40 1.53 -35.34 -8.66
CA LYS A 40 0.73 -36.58 -8.72
C LYS A 40 -0.77 -36.31 -8.60
N LEU A 41 -1.17 -35.24 -7.92
CA LEU A 41 -2.58 -34.86 -7.84
C LEU A 41 -3.10 -34.38 -9.19
N ILE A 42 -2.28 -33.61 -9.90
CA ILE A 42 -2.60 -33.09 -11.22
C ILE A 42 -2.83 -34.25 -12.20
N GLU A 43 -1.92 -35.22 -12.23
CA GLU A 43 -2.03 -36.38 -13.11
C GLU A 43 -3.24 -37.27 -12.77
N ASN A 44 -3.49 -37.54 -11.48
CA ASN A 44 -4.52 -38.50 -11.07
C ASN A 44 -5.94 -37.92 -11.06
N PHE A 45 -6.08 -36.63 -10.78
CA PHE A 45 -7.38 -35.98 -10.59
C PHE A 45 -7.70 -34.92 -11.64
N GLY A 46 -6.80 -34.65 -12.59
CA GLY A 46 -7.02 -33.65 -13.65
C GLY A 46 -7.20 -32.24 -13.09
N VAL A 47 -6.36 -31.84 -12.13
CA VAL A 47 -6.49 -30.53 -11.46
C VAL A 47 -6.30 -29.39 -12.46
N GLU A 48 -7.32 -28.57 -12.64
CA GLU A 48 -7.30 -27.43 -13.59
C GLU A 48 -6.94 -26.09 -12.94
N LYS A 49 -7.12 -25.95 -11.62
CA LYS A 49 -6.88 -24.70 -10.88
C LYS A 49 -6.46 -24.95 -9.43
N PHE A 50 -5.61 -24.08 -8.91
CA PHE A 50 -5.32 -24.00 -7.48
C PHE A 50 -6.02 -22.80 -6.83
N LEU A 51 -6.57 -23.02 -5.64
CA LEU A 51 -7.15 -21.97 -4.82
C LEU A 51 -6.28 -21.74 -3.59
N LEU A 52 -5.63 -20.57 -3.55
CA LEU A 52 -4.82 -20.12 -2.43
C LEU A 52 -5.73 -19.57 -1.33
N ALA A 53 -6.03 -20.41 -0.34
CA ALA A 53 -6.94 -20.13 0.77
C ALA A 53 -6.21 -19.66 2.05
N ILE A 54 -5.21 -18.79 1.90
CA ILE A 54 -4.42 -18.22 3.01
C ILE A 54 -4.29 -16.69 2.88
N PRO A 55 -5.41 -15.94 2.87
CA PRO A 55 -5.38 -14.50 2.66
C PRO A 55 -4.55 -13.75 3.73
N GLU A 56 -4.47 -14.29 4.96
CA GLU A 56 -3.74 -13.70 6.07
C GLU A 56 -2.22 -13.97 6.04
N ALA A 57 -1.74 -14.86 5.17
CA ALA A 57 -0.31 -15.15 5.07
C ALA A 57 0.48 -13.93 4.55
N THR A 58 1.73 -13.80 4.99
CA THR A 58 2.64 -12.76 4.49
C THR A 58 2.84 -12.87 2.99
N ARG A 59 3.22 -11.77 2.33
CA ARG A 59 3.41 -11.76 0.88
C ARG A 59 4.53 -12.70 0.47
N ALA A 60 5.63 -12.70 1.24
CA ALA A 60 6.75 -13.62 1.03
C ALA A 60 6.29 -15.09 1.05
N ARG A 61 5.41 -15.46 1.99
CA ARG A 61 4.89 -16.82 2.09
C ARG A 61 3.96 -17.17 0.93
N ARG A 62 3.11 -16.23 0.49
CA ARG A 62 2.25 -16.43 -0.67
C ARG A 62 3.07 -16.62 -1.94
N GLN A 63 4.09 -15.78 -2.15
CA GLN A 63 5.00 -15.90 -3.29
C GLN A 63 5.72 -17.24 -3.31
N GLU A 64 6.30 -17.67 -2.19
CA GLU A 64 6.99 -18.98 -2.09
C GLU A 64 6.09 -20.13 -2.56
N ILE A 65 4.81 -20.08 -2.17
CA ILE A 65 3.81 -21.08 -2.56
C ILE A 65 3.51 -20.98 -4.06
N ILE A 66 3.32 -19.76 -4.59
CA ILE A 66 3.05 -19.54 -6.01
C ILE A 66 4.23 -20.01 -6.88
N GLU A 67 5.46 -19.67 -6.52
CA GLU A 67 6.68 -20.12 -7.20
C GLU A 67 6.82 -21.65 -7.19
N SER A 68 6.38 -22.31 -6.12
CA SER A 68 6.39 -23.78 -6.06
C SER A 68 5.38 -24.44 -7.01
N ILE A 69 4.34 -23.69 -7.42
CA ILE A 69 3.26 -24.18 -8.29
C ILE A 69 3.48 -23.72 -9.75
N GLU A 70 4.19 -22.63 -9.99
CA GLU A 70 4.47 -22.07 -11.31
C GLU A 70 4.99 -23.10 -12.33
N PRO A 71 5.95 -24.00 -11.99
CA PRO A 71 6.43 -25.03 -12.93
C PRO A 71 5.34 -25.99 -13.42
N LEU A 72 4.22 -26.10 -12.69
CA LEU A 72 3.11 -26.99 -13.00
C LEU A 72 2.14 -26.38 -14.02
N SER A 73 2.33 -25.12 -14.43
CA SER A 73 1.53 -24.41 -15.44
C SER A 73 0.02 -24.39 -15.17
N ILE A 74 -0.37 -24.48 -13.90
CA ILE A 74 -1.78 -24.43 -13.48
C ILE A 74 -2.11 -23.05 -12.90
N PRO A 75 -3.22 -22.42 -13.34
CA PRO A 75 -3.68 -21.15 -12.79
C PRO A 75 -3.90 -21.20 -11.27
N VAL A 76 -3.39 -20.18 -10.58
CA VAL A 76 -3.61 -19.97 -9.13
C VAL A 76 -4.56 -18.78 -8.95
N GLN A 77 -5.62 -18.97 -8.18
CA GLN A 77 -6.55 -17.91 -7.77
C GLN A 77 -6.59 -17.81 -6.24
N THR A 78 -6.95 -16.64 -5.72
CA THR A 78 -7.06 -16.39 -4.28
C THR A 78 -8.43 -15.85 -3.90
N ILE A 79 -8.77 -16.04 -2.64
CA ILE A 79 -10.01 -15.54 -2.04
C ILE A 79 -9.74 -14.12 -1.50
N PRO A 80 -10.65 -13.15 -1.73
CA PRO A 80 -10.52 -11.80 -1.20
C PRO A 80 -10.42 -11.79 0.32
N ASP A 81 -9.65 -10.84 0.83
CA ASP A 81 -9.58 -10.58 2.27
C ASP A 81 -10.90 -10.00 2.79
N MET A 82 -11.22 -10.25 4.06
CA MET A 82 -12.40 -9.71 4.74
C MET A 82 -12.44 -8.18 4.68
N ALA A 83 -11.28 -7.51 4.74
CA ALA A 83 -11.19 -6.06 4.58
C ALA A 83 -11.68 -5.56 3.21
N ASP A 84 -11.37 -6.31 2.14
CA ASP A 84 -11.81 -5.99 0.77
C ASP A 84 -13.33 -6.23 0.58
N ILE A 85 -13.89 -7.20 1.30
CA ILE A 85 -15.32 -7.50 1.30
C ILE A 85 -16.11 -6.43 2.07
N VAL A 86 -15.65 -6.06 3.26
CA VAL A 86 -16.31 -5.05 4.11
C VAL A 86 -16.26 -3.66 3.48
N SER A 87 -15.19 -3.34 2.76
CA SER A 87 -15.07 -2.07 2.03
C SER A 87 -15.88 -2.02 0.73
N GLY A 88 -16.63 -3.07 0.38
CA GLY A 88 -17.43 -3.15 -0.84
C GLY A 88 -16.62 -3.28 -2.14
N LYS A 89 -15.30 -3.46 -2.03
CA LYS A 89 -14.41 -3.63 -3.19
C LYS A 89 -14.47 -5.03 -3.78
N ALA A 90 -15.05 -5.99 -3.06
CA ALA A 90 -15.15 -7.40 -3.48
C ALA A 90 -16.45 -8.03 -3.00
N LYS A 91 -16.98 -8.99 -3.75
CA LYS A 91 -18.05 -9.87 -3.25
C LYS A 91 -17.45 -11.06 -2.52
N PHE A 92 -18.13 -11.54 -1.48
CA PHE A 92 -17.71 -12.70 -0.66
C PHE A 92 -17.46 -14.00 -1.47
N ASN A 93 -18.10 -14.14 -2.64
CA ASN A 93 -17.97 -15.32 -3.52
C ASN A 93 -17.10 -15.07 -4.77
N GLU A 94 -16.35 -13.98 -4.84
CA GLU A 94 -15.54 -13.64 -6.01
C GLU A 94 -14.14 -14.23 -5.89
N LEU A 95 -13.76 -15.16 -6.76
CA LEU A 95 -12.37 -15.61 -6.89
C LEU A 95 -11.58 -14.59 -7.72
N ARG A 96 -10.34 -14.31 -7.33
CA ARG A 96 -9.47 -13.34 -8.02
C ARG A 96 -8.16 -13.99 -8.43
N ASP A 97 -7.64 -13.54 -9.57
CA ASP A 97 -6.28 -13.89 -9.97
C ASP A 97 -5.28 -13.28 -8.98
N VAL A 98 -4.15 -13.97 -8.81
CA VAL A 98 -3.05 -13.50 -7.96
C VAL A 98 -2.55 -12.15 -8.49
N ARG A 99 -2.45 -11.15 -7.62
CA ARG A 99 -2.05 -9.80 -8.05
C ARG A 99 -0.54 -9.75 -8.28
N VAL A 100 -0.09 -8.87 -9.17
CA VAL A 100 1.35 -8.67 -9.44
C VAL A 100 2.11 -8.31 -8.17
N GLU A 101 1.47 -7.63 -7.22
CA GLU A 101 2.06 -7.26 -5.94
C GLU A 101 2.32 -8.44 -5.00
N ASP A 102 1.64 -9.58 -5.18
CA ASP A 102 1.88 -10.83 -4.46
C ASP A 102 3.08 -11.59 -5.05
N LEU A 103 3.47 -11.29 -6.29
CA LEU A 103 4.65 -11.85 -6.97
C LEU A 103 5.92 -11.03 -6.71
N LEU A 104 5.80 -9.81 -6.17
CA LEU A 104 6.91 -8.86 -6.03
C LEU A 104 7.63 -8.90 -4.66
N GLY A 105 7.31 -9.88 -3.80
CA GLY A 105 8.22 -10.37 -2.76
C GLY A 105 8.78 -9.41 -1.75
N ARG A 106 8.03 -8.37 -1.40
CA ARG A 106 8.36 -7.56 -0.22
C ARG A 106 7.13 -7.41 0.63
N ASP A 107 7.21 -7.91 1.85
CA ASP A 107 6.45 -7.32 2.94
C ASP A 107 6.96 -5.88 3.10
N PRO A 108 6.07 -4.87 3.15
CA PRO A 108 6.49 -3.54 3.55
C PRO A 108 7.20 -3.67 4.89
N VAL A 109 8.45 -3.22 5.00
CA VAL A 109 9.08 -3.10 6.32
C VAL A 109 8.23 -2.09 7.09
N PRO A 110 7.51 -2.50 8.15
CA PRO A 110 6.71 -1.56 8.91
C PRO A 110 7.67 -0.50 9.47
N PRO A 111 7.35 0.80 9.32
CA PRO A 111 8.17 1.85 9.93
C PRO A 111 8.30 1.57 11.43
N ASP A 112 9.48 1.74 12.00
CA ASP A 112 9.66 1.63 13.46
C ASP A 112 8.76 2.69 14.14
N PRO A 113 7.71 2.27 14.87
CA PRO A 113 6.74 3.20 15.45
C PRO A 113 7.39 4.19 16.41
N LYS A 114 8.48 3.78 17.07
CA LYS A 114 9.21 4.63 18.03
C LYS A 114 10.00 5.74 17.33
N LEU A 115 10.53 5.48 16.13
CA LEU A 115 11.25 6.46 15.33
C LEU A 115 10.31 7.43 14.60
N MET A 116 9.09 7.00 14.25
CA MET A 116 8.08 7.89 13.70
C MET A 116 7.44 8.79 14.76
N GLY A 117 7.16 8.26 15.96
CA GLY A 117 6.50 9.03 17.02
C GLY A 117 7.26 10.29 17.45
N THR A 118 8.59 10.25 17.53
CA THR A 118 9.42 11.41 17.95
C THR A 118 9.29 12.63 17.05
N ASN A 119 8.99 12.44 15.77
CA ASN A 119 8.84 13.53 14.80
C ASN A 119 7.36 13.86 14.49
N ILE A 120 6.41 13.16 15.12
CA ILE A 120 4.99 13.30 14.81
C ILE A 120 4.18 13.72 16.04
N THR A 121 4.31 12.99 17.14
CA THR A 121 3.43 13.16 18.31
C THR A 121 3.58 14.56 18.91
N HIS A 122 2.44 15.24 19.07
CA HIS A 122 2.34 16.64 19.53
C HIS A 122 3.12 17.69 18.70
N LYS A 123 3.58 17.33 17.50
CA LYS A 123 4.26 18.26 16.57
C LYS A 123 3.32 18.75 15.47
N SER A 124 3.66 19.88 14.86
CA SER A 124 3.02 20.35 13.64
C SER A 124 3.67 19.67 12.44
N VAL A 125 2.92 18.84 11.72
CA VAL A 125 3.42 18.01 10.63
C VAL A 125 2.88 18.51 9.29
N MET A 126 3.73 18.57 8.27
CA MET A 126 3.31 18.84 6.89
C MET A 126 3.59 17.63 6.01
N VAL A 127 2.62 17.24 5.18
CA VAL A 127 2.79 16.20 4.15
C VAL A 127 2.56 16.82 2.79
N THR A 128 3.54 16.75 1.89
CA THR A 128 3.37 17.18 0.49
C THR A 128 3.13 15.98 -0.43
N GLY A 129 2.29 16.15 -1.45
CA GLY A 129 1.80 15.03 -2.26
C GLY A 129 0.83 14.15 -1.47
N ALA A 130 0.08 14.75 -0.53
CA ALA A 130 -0.76 14.06 0.43
C ALA A 130 -1.90 13.25 -0.22
N GLY A 131 -2.35 13.63 -1.42
CA GLY A 131 -3.36 12.90 -2.17
C GLY A 131 -2.80 11.77 -3.04
N GLY A 132 -1.48 11.65 -3.15
CA GLY A 132 -0.82 10.53 -3.84
C GLY A 132 -0.78 9.27 -2.98
N SER A 133 -0.57 8.10 -3.60
CA SER A 133 -0.66 6.80 -2.89
C SER A 133 0.22 6.70 -1.63
N ILE A 134 1.45 7.24 -1.68
CA ILE A 134 2.36 7.26 -0.53
C ILE A 134 1.92 8.32 0.48
N GLY A 135 1.66 9.55 0.02
CA GLY A 135 1.25 10.64 0.89
C GLY A 135 -0.04 10.35 1.65
N SER A 136 -1.02 9.73 1.00
CA SER A 136 -2.31 9.40 1.61
C SER A 136 -2.17 8.37 2.73
N GLU A 137 -1.27 7.40 2.55
CA GLU A 137 -0.99 6.39 3.58
C GLU A 137 -0.21 6.99 4.74
N LEU A 138 0.79 7.83 4.46
CA LEU A 138 1.50 8.59 5.48
C LEU A 138 0.54 9.45 6.30
N CYS A 139 -0.40 10.16 5.66
CA CYS A 139 -1.38 10.97 6.37
C CYS A 139 -2.23 10.16 7.34
N ARG A 140 -2.72 8.96 6.93
CA ARG A 140 -3.50 8.08 7.83
C ARG A 140 -2.69 7.67 9.05
N GLN A 141 -1.45 7.25 8.84
CA GLN A 141 -0.55 6.81 9.92
C GLN A 141 -0.17 7.96 10.84
N ILE A 142 0.14 9.13 10.27
CA ILE A 142 0.50 10.34 11.02
C ILE A 142 -0.66 10.76 11.93
N VAL A 143 -1.91 10.79 11.44
CA VAL A 143 -3.06 11.18 12.26
C VAL A 143 -3.26 10.26 13.47
N GLN A 144 -3.01 8.96 13.33
CA GLN A 144 -3.10 7.99 14.43
C GLN A 144 -2.01 8.17 15.50
N LEU A 145 -0.94 8.91 15.22
CA LEU A 145 0.15 9.19 16.16
C LEU A 145 -0.04 10.51 16.94
N HIS A 146 -1.25 11.08 16.88
CA HIS A 146 -1.67 12.28 17.62
C HIS A 146 -0.73 13.50 17.46
N PRO A 147 -0.54 14.00 16.23
CA PRO A 147 0.17 15.26 16.01
C PRO A 147 -0.68 16.43 16.53
N LYS A 148 -0.03 17.55 16.84
CA LYS A 148 -0.73 18.80 17.21
C LYS A 148 -1.60 19.29 16.05
N ARG A 149 -1.10 19.13 14.83
CA ARG A 149 -1.81 19.48 13.59
C ARG A 149 -1.15 18.79 12.40
N LEU A 150 -1.94 18.53 11.37
CA LEU A 150 -1.48 17.98 10.10
C LEU A 150 -1.87 18.91 8.95
N ILE A 151 -0.88 19.42 8.22
CA ILE A 151 -1.08 20.20 7.00
C ILE A 151 -0.88 19.27 5.80
N ILE A 152 -1.95 19.03 5.05
CA ILE A 152 -1.92 18.20 3.83
C ILE A 152 -1.81 19.11 2.61
N VAL A 153 -0.75 18.93 1.82
CA VAL A 153 -0.45 19.75 0.65
C VAL A 153 -0.50 18.90 -0.61
N ASP A 154 -1.29 19.29 -1.58
CA ASP A 154 -1.31 18.67 -2.90
C ASP A 154 -1.63 19.70 -3.98
N SER A 155 -1.24 19.40 -5.22
CA SER A 155 -1.54 20.22 -6.40
C SER A 155 -2.84 19.81 -7.09
N SER A 156 -3.34 18.60 -6.81
CA SER A 156 -4.60 18.08 -7.32
C SER A 156 -5.73 18.36 -6.33
N GLU A 157 -6.69 19.20 -6.72
CA GLU A 157 -7.89 19.49 -5.93
C GLU A 157 -8.66 18.22 -5.57
N TYR A 158 -8.89 17.35 -6.56
CA TYR A 158 -9.59 16.08 -6.34
C TYR A 158 -8.87 15.18 -5.34
N SER A 159 -7.54 15.04 -5.49
CA SER A 159 -6.76 14.17 -4.60
C SER A 159 -6.72 14.72 -3.18
N LEU A 160 -6.60 16.06 -3.05
CA LEU A 160 -6.61 16.76 -1.76
C LEU A 160 -7.97 16.63 -1.05
N TYR A 161 -9.06 16.85 -1.78
CA TYR A 161 -10.42 16.69 -1.25
C TYR A 161 -10.66 15.27 -0.76
N LYS A 162 -10.25 14.27 -1.55
CA LYS A 162 -10.44 12.86 -1.21
C LYS A 162 -9.71 12.47 0.08
N ILE A 163 -8.45 12.90 0.24
CA ILE A 163 -7.69 12.60 1.46
C ILE A 163 -8.22 13.40 2.66
N ASP A 164 -8.64 14.64 2.47
CA ASP A 164 -9.23 15.46 3.56
C ASP A 164 -10.49 14.81 4.14
N GLN A 165 -11.43 14.37 3.29
CA GLN A 165 -12.63 13.66 3.73
C GLN A 165 -12.32 12.37 4.48
N ASP A 166 -11.36 11.63 3.97
CA ASP A 166 -10.97 10.33 4.48
C ASP A 166 -10.27 10.44 5.84
N LEU A 167 -9.42 11.46 6.04
CA LEU A 167 -8.86 11.78 7.35
C LEU A 167 -9.94 12.29 8.33
N ALA A 168 -10.90 13.11 7.87
CA ALA A 168 -12.01 13.55 8.71
C ALA A 168 -12.83 12.37 9.24
N GLN A 169 -13.13 11.38 8.39
CA GLN A 169 -13.82 10.15 8.81
C GLN A 169 -13.00 9.33 9.81
N LEU A 170 -11.67 9.27 9.63
CA LEU A 170 -10.79 8.54 10.52
C LEU A 170 -10.69 9.21 11.90
N ILE A 171 -10.64 10.54 11.92
CA ILE A 171 -10.64 11.36 13.13
C ILE A 171 -11.93 11.18 13.93
N ASP A 172 -13.08 11.29 13.26
CA ASP A 172 -14.40 11.14 13.89
C ASP A 172 -14.61 9.72 14.46
N LYS A 173 -14.24 8.68 13.71
CA LYS A 173 -14.35 7.29 14.17
C LYS A 173 -13.38 6.94 15.30
N GLY A 174 -12.21 7.58 15.32
CA GLY A 174 -11.14 7.32 16.28
C GLY A 174 -11.17 8.21 17.52
N ASP A 175 -12.09 9.18 17.59
CA ASP A 175 -12.13 10.23 18.62
C ASP A 175 -10.76 10.92 18.80
N LEU A 176 -10.14 11.28 17.68
CA LEU A 176 -8.78 11.84 17.66
C LEU A 176 -8.81 13.37 17.79
N ASP A 177 -8.08 13.93 18.74
CA ASP A 177 -7.89 15.39 18.85
C ASP A 177 -6.76 15.86 17.90
N VAL A 178 -7.04 15.89 16.60
CA VAL A 178 -6.08 16.30 15.57
C VAL A 178 -6.70 17.32 14.61
N VAL A 179 -6.05 18.47 14.45
CA VAL A 179 -6.47 19.48 13.47
C VAL A 179 -5.82 19.21 12.11
N VAL A 180 -6.62 18.86 11.11
CA VAL A 180 -6.19 18.74 9.71
C VAL A 180 -6.51 20.03 8.95
N LYS A 181 -5.56 20.51 8.13
CA LYS A 181 -5.79 21.64 7.22
C LYS A 181 -5.31 21.32 5.80
N PRO A 182 -6.20 21.36 4.79
CA PRO A 182 -5.81 21.19 3.41
C PRO A 182 -5.25 22.46 2.79
N ALA A 183 -4.20 22.31 1.98
CA ALA A 183 -3.57 23.38 1.22
C ALA A 183 -3.39 22.97 -0.25
N LEU A 184 -4.15 23.61 -1.14
CA LEU A 184 -4.04 23.42 -2.58
C LEU A 184 -2.91 24.28 -3.13
N THR A 185 -1.74 23.69 -3.37
CA THR A 185 -0.59 24.36 -3.99
C THR A 185 0.41 23.35 -4.56
N SER A 186 1.17 23.78 -5.56
CA SER A 186 2.34 23.03 -6.02
C SER A 186 3.52 23.25 -5.08
N VAL A 187 4.35 22.21 -4.91
CA VAL A 187 5.66 22.31 -4.25
C VAL A 187 6.65 23.20 -5.00
N ARG A 188 6.37 23.51 -6.28
CA ARG A 188 7.14 24.47 -7.08
C ARG A 188 7.00 25.92 -6.58
N ASN A 189 5.94 26.21 -5.81
CA ASN A 189 5.69 27.54 -5.26
C ASN A 189 6.38 27.68 -3.89
N GLY A 190 7.72 27.84 -3.90
CA GLY A 190 8.54 27.92 -2.68
C GLY A 190 8.06 28.96 -1.67
N ASP A 191 7.64 30.14 -2.13
CA ASP A 191 7.12 31.21 -1.24
C ASP A 191 5.82 30.80 -0.52
N VAL A 192 4.93 30.11 -1.21
CA VAL A 192 3.67 29.61 -0.61
C VAL A 192 3.98 28.52 0.40
N ILE A 193 4.88 27.60 0.06
CA ILE A 193 5.34 26.53 0.94
C ILE A 193 5.99 27.09 2.21
N ALA A 194 6.91 28.06 2.07
CA ALA A 194 7.53 28.73 3.22
C ALA A 194 6.50 29.47 4.08
N ARG A 195 5.52 30.15 3.45
CA ARG A 195 4.43 30.79 4.20
C ARG A 195 3.61 29.78 5.00
N LEU A 196 3.28 28.63 4.42
CA LEU A 196 2.57 27.56 5.13
C LEU A 196 3.40 27.02 6.31
N MET A 197 4.71 26.78 6.11
CA MET A 197 5.62 26.35 7.18
C MET A 197 5.63 27.33 8.35
N ARG A 198 5.75 28.63 8.06
CA ARG A 198 5.74 29.69 9.07
C ARG A 198 4.40 29.84 9.78
N THR A 199 3.31 29.92 9.01
CA THR A 199 1.96 30.16 9.55
C THR A 199 1.50 29.02 10.46
N PHE A 200 1.88 27.78 10.15
CA PHE A 200 1.48 26.61 10.92
C PHE A 200 2.57 26.10 11.87
N GLU A 201 3.71 26.79 11.98
CA GLU A 201 4.84 26.45 12.85
C GLU A 201 5.27 24.99 12.65
N ILE A 202 5.57 24.61 11.40
CA ILE A 202 5.86 23.22 11.04
C ILE A 202 7.18 22.75 11.65
N ASN A 203 7.14 21.64 12.39
CA ASN A 203 8.31 21.00 12.97
C ASN A 203 8.86 19.89 12.06
N THR A 204 7.98 19.19 11.33
CA THR A 204 8.37 18.02 10.54
C THR A 204 7.66 17.99 9.21
N ILE A 205 8.41 17.67 8.15
CA ILE A 205 7.89 17.55 6.79
C ILE A 205 8.13 16.14 6.26
N TYR A 206 7.09 15.56 5.68
CA TYR A 206 7.17 14.37 4.85
C TYR A 206 6.89 14.76 3.39
N HIS A 207 7.92 14.67 2.55
CA HIS A 207 7.85 15.04 1.15
C HIS A 207 7.60 13.82 0.26
N ALA A 208 6.37 13.70 -0.26
CA ALA A 208 5.96 12.64 -1.18
C ALA A 208 5.44 13.18 -2.53
N ALA A 209 5.59 14.49 -2.78
CA ALA A 209 5.15 15.13 -4.02
C ALA A 209 6.13 14.86 -5.17
N ALA A 210 5.93 13.75 -5.89
CA ALA A 210 6.73 13.40 -7.06
C ALA A 210 5.87 12.80 -8.19
N TYR A 211 6.20 13.14 -9.43
CA TYR A 211 5.69 12.44 -10.59
C TYR A 211 6.40 11.09 -10.71
N LYS A 212 5.60 10.02 -10.75
CA LYS A 212 6.07 8.62 -10.65
C LYS A 212 5.66 7.73 -11.82
N HIS A 213 4.77 8.19 -12.71
CA HIS A 213 4.31 7.41 -13.85
C HIS A 213 5.31 7.54 -14.99
N VAL A 214 6.18 6.55 -15.15
CA VAL A 214 7.34 6.69 -16.03
C VAL A 214 7.01 6.98 -17.49
N PRO A 215 6.04 6.31 -18.15
CA PRO A 215 5.69 6.67 -19.52
C PRO A 215 5.29 8.15 -19.68
N LEU A 216 4.61 8.71 -18.67
CA LEU A 216 4.21 10.13 -18.67
C LEU A 216 5.39 11.06 -18.37
N VAL A 217 6.30 10.66 -17.48
CA VAL A 217 7.48 11.48 -17.14
C VAL A 217 8.51 11.47 -18.25
N GLU A 218 8.72 10.34 -18.92
CA GLU A 218 9.60 10.24 -20.10
C GLU A 218 9.07 11.04 -21.28
N PHE A 219 7.75 11.09 -21.46
CA PHE A 219 7.12 11.95 -22.46
C PHE A 219 7.18 13.44 -22.08
N ASN A 220 7.24 13.75 -20.78
CA ASN A 220 7.27 15.12 -20.26
C ASN A 220 8.50 15.36 -19.35
N PRO A 221 9.73 15.24 -19.87
CA PRO A 221 10.94 15.23 -19.05
C PRO A 221 11.15 16.57 -18.32
N ALA A 222 10.82 17.68 -18.98
CA ALA A 222 10.88 19.01 -18.37
C ALA A 222 9.96 19.11 -17.13
N GLU A 223 8.74 18.59 -17.21
CA GLU A 223 7.81 18.57 -16.08
C GLU A 223 8.28 17.65 -14.95
N GLY A 224 8.89 16.52 -15.30
CA GLY A 224 9.58 15.63 -14.38
C GLY A 224 10.66 16.35 -13.57
N VAL A 225 11.55 17.07 -14.26
CA VAL A 225 12.64 17.84 -13.62
C VAL A 225 12.08 19.00 -12.77
N LEU A 226 11.14 19.77 -13.31
CA LEU A 226 10.52 20.90 -12.59
C LEU A 226 9.83 20.45 -11.30
N ASN A 227 9.12 19.32 -11.31
CA ASN A 227 8.46 18.84 -10.10
C ASN A 227 9.43 18.12 -9.15
N ASN A 228 10.16 17.13 -9.66
CA ASN A 228 10.90 16.19 -8.80
C ASN A 228 12.27 16.73 -8.37
N VAL A 229 12.86 17.67 -9.11
CA VAL A 229 14.16 18.28 -8.75
C VAL A 229 13.93 19.66 -8.16
N PHE A 230 13.34 20.56 -8.93
CA PHE A 230 13.15 21.94 -8.48
C PHE A 230 12.08 22.05 -7.39
N GLY A 231 10.97 21.31 -7.49
CA GLY A 231 9.98 21.26 -6.41
C GLY A 231 10.55 20.73 -5.09
N THR A 232 11.38 19.68 -5.14
CA THR A 232 12.10 19.19 -3.95
C THR A 232 13.09 20.21 -3.41
N LEU A 233 13.82 20.92 -4.28
CA LEU A 233 14.75 21.98 -3.89
C LEU A 233 14.03 23.15 -3.20
N GLU A 234 12.86 23.55 -3.69
CA GLU A 234 12.07 24.63 -3.09
C GLU A 234 11.56 24.24 -1.69
N VAL A 235 11.09 23.00 -1.51
CA VAL A 235 10.72 22.47 -0.17
C VAL A 235 11.93 22.44 0.76
N ALA A 236 13.10 22.00 0.27
CA ALA A 236 14.35 21.98 1.03
C ALA A 236 14.75 23.37 1.53
N ARG A 237 14.74 24.36 0.61
CA ARG A 237 15.08 25.74 0.90
C ARG A 237 14.11 26.37 1.89
N ALA A 238 12.82 26.13 1.70
CA ALA A 238 11.79 26.60 2.63
C ALA A 238 11.98 26.00 4.03
N ALA A 239 12.28 24.70 4.12
CA ALA A 239 12.51 24.03 5.40
C ALA A 239 13.74 24.61 6.15
N ILE A 240 14.84 24.87 5.43
CA ILE A 240 16.02 25.52 6.01
C ILE A 240 15.71 26.95 6.45
N LYS A 241 14.98 27.71 5.62
CA LYS A 241 14.65 29.12 5.88
C LYS A 241 13.75 29.30 7.11
N GLU A 242 12.86 28.35 7.36
CA GLU A 242 11.90 28.39 8.47
C GLU A 242 12.31 27.45 9.62
N ASP A 243 13.60 27.05 9.69
CA ASP A 243 14.21 26.24 10.76
C ASP A 243 13.44 24.96 11.13
N VAL A 244 12.97 24.23 10.12
CA VAL A 244 12.23 22.98 10.33
C VAL A 244 13.16 21.87 10.86
N GLU A 245 12.76 21.22 11.96
CA GLU A 245 13.58 20.25 12.68
C GLU A 245 13.89 18.98 11.88
N SER A 246 12.92 18.51 11.09
CA SER A 246 13.07 17.24 10.34
C SER A 246 12.38 17.30 8.99
N LEU A 247 13.08 16.83 7.96
CA LEU A 247 12.58 16.69 6.60
C LEU A 247 12.93 15.30 6.07
N SER A 248 11.89 14.52 5.78
CA SER A 248 11.98 13.18 5.19
C SER A 248 11.43 13.21 3.76
N TRP A 249 12.13 12.58 2.82
CA TRP A 249 11.78 12.61 1.39
C TRP A 249 11.54 11.18 0.88
N PHE A 250 10.46 10.99 0.15
CA PHE A 250 10.12 9.74 -0.52
C PHE A 250 10.41 9.91 -2.00
N LEU A 251 11.58 9.44 -2.42
CA LEU A 251 11.97 9.45 -3.82
C LEU A 251 11.24 8.32 -4.56
N PRO A 252 10.78 8.54 -5.80
CA PRO A 252 10.30 7.47 -6.66
C PRO A 252 11.48 6.58 -7.08
N THR A 253 11.90 5.66 -6.22
CA THR A 253 12.97 4.71 -6.52
C THR A 253 12.38 3.45 -7.14
N ARG A 254 12.46 3.34 -8.48
CA ARG A 254 12.59 2.06 -9.21
C ARG A 254 12.79 2.10 -10.73
N GLN A 255 13.09 3.24 -11.39
CA GLN A 255 13.33 3.23 -12.85
C GLN A 255 14.56 4.01 -13.36
N CYS A 256 15.43 4.55 -12.50
CA CYS A 256 16.69 5.18 -12.95
C CYS A 256 17.82 4.19 -13.29
N ALA A 257 17.56 2.88 -13.34
CA ALA A 257 18.57 1.86 -13.63
C ALA A 257 18.17 1.04 -14.85
N GLN A 258 18.19 1.67 -16.03
CA GLN A 258 18.67 1.11 -17.30
C GLN A 258 18.47 2.14 -18.42
N PRO A 259 19.44 3.04 -18.65
CA PRO A 259 19.55 3.66 -19.97
C PRO A 259 19.95 2.57 -20.99
N MET A 260 19.31 2.59 -22.16
CA MET A 260 19.73 1.81 -23.34
C MET A 260 21.19 2.08 -23.70
#